data_AF-A0A938B1B3-F1
#
_entry.id   AF-A0A938B1B3-F1
#
_cell.length_a   1.000
_cell.length_b   1.000
_cell.length_c   1.000
_cell.angle_alpha   90.00
_cell.angle_beta   90.00
_cell.angle_gamma   90.00
#
_symmetry.space_group_name_H-M   'P 1'
#
loop_
_entity.id
_entity.type
_entity.pdbx_description
1 polymer ?
#
loop_
_entity_poly.entity_id
_entity_poly.type
_entity_poly.pdbx_seq_one_letter_code
_entity_poly.pdbx_strand_id
1 'polypeptide(L)'
;MSDFKWMTFFSAILTTQFLVSGQYQDSRTELSQYKSPSADTGVKCTEGIGSFADYFRFIDDLNEKGCPTVKQIFLSYEPKVAELISKDNLRYNWALTCAENVAKNRISEKLKAKSSKAVVFTEGKYFFPSSLSIRFSVSEDSLEEQSELVEDVMSFEVNDQEVFLTKAEILQGISELLNPNKSEESKFIFESLENEFSEFCPFMEFKEFLEISYSVLEDMSAAEIQRAVELYFNDENKVVEEYSPEINLQNADIPNTNFLSAVSLYSEKEKIQGFSALKRGLSNHDRFGTIEDFQQLRLTETDKKTIRKLVTTLSDHNVFQLLLDKKEIEKKGKSIRPVHPLVFLSYIVTDSHMRKSLSNIKKSYFKWKNFVEGFEDKMKDMALAGELVPYIRGFAETTGVDISTVSEYIYDKDYEGLMKHFL
;
A
#
# COMPACT_ATOMS: atom_id res chain seq x y z
N MET A 1 0.27 -48.84 20.25
CA MET A 1 -0.36 -47.60 20.73
C MET A 1 0.41 -46.47 20.09
N SER A 2 -0.32 -45.59 19.42
CA SER A 2 0.12 -44.47 18.57
C SER A 2 1.28 -43.64 19.12
N ASP A 3 2.05 -42.92 18.31
CA ASP A 3 2.56 -43.07 16.94
C ASP A 3 3.25 -41.73 16.61
N PHE A 4 4.40 -41.80 15.97
CA PHE A 4 5.12 -40.66 15.40
C PHE A 4 4.41 -40.17 14.12
N LYS A 5 4.33 -38.84 13.91
CA LYS A 5 4.69 -38.17 12.63
C LYS A 5 4.41 -36.66 12.66
N TRP A 6 5.49 -35.88 12.75
CA TRP A 6 5.58 -34.59 12.06
C TRP A 6 5.98 -34.82 10.59
N MET A 7 5.77 -33.82 9.72
CA MET A 7 5.90 -33.85 8.24
C MET A 7 4.79 -34.60 7.48
N THR A 8 3.61 -33.98 7.33
CA THR A 8 2.82 -33.94 6.07
C THR A 8 1.62 -33.01 6.23
N PHE A 9 1.69 -31.77 5.71
CA PHE A 9 0.53 -30.85 5.73
C PHE A 9 0.50 -29.85 4.55
N PHE A 10 1.02 -30.25 3.37
CA PHE A 10 1.11 -29.38 2.19
C PHE A 10 0.68 -30.07 0.87
N SER A 11 -0.24 -31.04 0.94
CA SER A 11 -0.65 -31.83 -0.23
C SER A 11 -2.15 -32.17 -0.28
N ALA A 12 -3.01 -31.36 0.34
CA ALA A 12 -4.45 -31.54 0.28
C ALA A 12 -5.21 -30.19 0.39
N ILE A 13 -5.40 -29.54 -0.77
CA ILE A 13 -6.69 -28.97 -1.25
C ILE A 13 -6.45 -28.68 -2.74
N LEU A 14 -6.74 -29.69 -3.56
CA LEU A 14 -6.90 -29.60 -5.00
C LEU A 14 -7.77 -30.78 -5.42
N THR A 15 -8.74 -30.54 -6.31
CA THR A 15 -9.76 -31.49 -6.80
C THR A 15 -10.99 -31.70 -5.89
N THR A 16 -11.98 -30.80 -6.02
CA THR A 16 -13.39 -31.21 -6.23
C THR A 16 -14.06 -30.10 -7.06
N GLN A 17 -14.73 -30.44 -8.15
CA GLN A 17 -15.38 -29.48 -9.05
C GLN A 17 -16.81 -29.93 -9.38
N PHE A 18 -17.73 -28.97 -9.50
CA PHE A 18 -19.12 -29.05 -10.01
C PHE A 18 -20.16 -29.94 -9.29
N LEU A 19 -21.18 -29.29 -8.71
CA LEU A 19 -22.54 -29.24 -9.32
C LEU A 19 -23.50 -28.32 -8.53
N VAL A 20 -24.57 -27.85 -9.23
CA VAL A 20 -25.69 -27.00 -8.75
C VAL A 20 -25.30 -25.53 -8.51
N SER A 21 -25.95 -24.51 -9.10
CA SER A 21 -27.28 -24.45 -9.70
C SER A 21 -27.32 -23.76 -11.08
N GLY A 22 -28.19 -24.26 -11.95
CA GLY A 22 -28.57 -23.61 -13.20
C GLY A 22 -29.87 -24.21 -13.74
N GLN A 23 -31.00 -23.57 -13.42
CA GLN A 23 -32.40 -23.63 -13.91
C GLN A 23 -33.13 -22.57 -13.06
N TYR A 24 -33.99 -21.65 -13.50
CA TYR A 24 -34.92 -21.49 -14.64
C TYR A 24 -35.05 -19.93 -14.91
N GLN A 25 -35.79 -19.33 -15.85
CA GLN A 25 -36.77 -19.80 -16.84
C GLN A 25 -36.83 -18.85 -18.08
N ASP A 26 -36.44 -19.37 -19.25
CA ASP A 26 -37.16 -19.31 -20.55
C ASP A 26 -37.59 -17.97 -21.20
N SER A 27 -37.09 -17.74 -22.43
CA SER A 27 -37.87 -17.20 -23.55
C SER A 27 -37.22 -17.49 -24.91
N ARG A 28 -37.67 -18.55 -25.60
CA ARG A 28 -37.64 -18.64 -27.09
C ARG A 28 -38.72 -17.68 -27.64
N THR A 29 -38.68 -17.09 -28.84
CA THR A 29 -38.13 -17.45 -30.17
C THR A 29 -38.01 -16.11 -30.97
N GLU A 30 -37.41 -15.91 -32.15
CA GLU A 30 -36.89 -16.74 -33.24
C GLU A 30 -35.81 -15.91 -34.00
N LEU A 31 -34.73 -16.48 -34.56
CA LEU A 31 -34.65 -16.82 -35.99
C LEU A 31 -33.38 -17.61 -36.32
N SER A 32 -33.54 -18.75 -36.97
CA SER A 32 -32.48 -19.45 -37.67
C SER A 32 -32.15 -18.79 -39.01
N GLN A 33 -30.87 -18.61 -39.33
CA GLN A 33 -30.24 -18.98 -40.62
C GLN A 33 -28.91 -18.23 -40.83
N TYR A 34 -27.77 -18.89 -40.61
CA TYR A 34 -26.68 -18.92 -41.59
C TYR A 34 -25.81 -20.16 -41.32
N LYS A 35 -25.41 -20.88 -42.37
CA LYS A 35 -24.59 -22.10 -42.24
C LYS A 35 -23.09 -21.74 -42.23
N SER A 36 -22.38 -22.35 -41.29
CA SER A 36 -20.92 -22.39 -41.21
C SER A 36 -20.26 -23.03 -42.45
N PRO A 37 -19.01 -22.66 -42.73
CA PRO A 37 -17.94 -23.61 -43.01
C PRO A 37 -16.97 -23.73 -41.82
N SER A 38 -16.63 -24.97 -41.46
CA SER A 38 -15.47 -25.46 -40.70
C SER A 38 -14.77 -24.56 -39.65
N ALA A 39 -14.77 -25.06 -38.40
CA ALA A 39 -13.59 -25.56 -37.64
C ALA A 39 -12.19 -24.98 -37.96
N ASP A 40 -11.28 -24.78 -37.00
CA ASP A 40 -11.22 -25.34 -35.63
C ASP A 40 -10.37 -24.42 -34.73
N THR A 41 -10.78 -24.21 -33.47
CA THR A 41 -10.01 -23.68 -32.31
C THR A 41 -10.98 -23.36 -31.17
N GLY A 42 -11.51 -24.41 -30.54
CA GLY A 42 -12.41 -24.28 -29.39
C GLY A 42 -11.70 -23.83 -28.11
N VAL A 43 -11.28 -22.56 -28.05
CA VAL A 43 -10.87 -21.91 -26.79
C VAL A 43 -12.08 -21.15 -26.25
N LYS A 44 -12.69 -21.67 -25.18
CA LYS A 44 -13.63 -20.87 -24.38
C LYS A 44 -12.82 -19.88 -23.54
N CYS A 45 -13.17 -18.60 -23.60
CA CYS A 45 -12.74 -17.64 -22.60
C CYS A 45 -13.17 -18.14 -21.21
N THR A 46 -12.22 -18.42 -20.33
CA THR A 46 -12.49 -18.84 -18.96
C THR A 46 -12.62 -17.61 -18.07
N GLU A 47 -13.85 -17.31 -17.64
CA GLU A 47 -14.06 -16.43 -16.48
C GLU A 47 -13.50 -17.11 -15.23
N GLY A 48 -12.58 -16.43 -14.53
CA GLY A 48 -12.03 -16.88 -13.24
C GLY A 48 -10.82 -17.82 -13.35
N ILE A 49 -9.61 -17.25 -13.44
CA ILE A 49 -8.37 -17.94 -13.07
C ILE A 49 -8.21 -17.82 -11.55
N GLY A 50 -8.68 -18.83 -10.81
CA GLY A 50 -8.78 -18.79 -9.35
C GLY A 50 -7.46 -18.95 -8.59
N SER A 51 -6.36 -19.31 -9.25
CA SER A 51 -5.04 -19.45 -8.62
C SER A 51 -3.89 -19.20 -9.58
N PHE A 52 -2.72 -18.84 -9.04
CA PHE A 52 -1.46 -18.77 -9.79
C PHE A 52 -1.08 -20.09 -10.48
N ALA A 53 -1.51 -21.25 -9.95
CA ALA A 53 -1.25 -22.53 -10.60
C ALA A 53 -2.11 -22.73 -11.87
N ASP A 54 -3.32 -22.18 -11.89
CA ASP A 54 -4.20 -22.20 -13.06
C ASP A 54 -3.73 -21.18 -14.12
N TYR A 55 -3.10 -20.08 -13.70
CA TYR A 55 -2.43 -19.12 -14.60
C TYR A 55 -1.31 -19.80 -15.42
N PHE A 56 -0.36 -20.48 -14.76
CA PHE A 56 0.74 -21.13 -15.50
C PHE A 56 0.24 -22.26 -16.41
N ARG A 57 -0.74 -23.07 -15.97
CA ARG A 57 -1.40 -24.07 -16.84
C ARG A 57 -2.07 -23.45 -18.06
N PHE A 58 -2.66 -22.26 -17.92
CA PHE A 58 -3.25 -21.54 -19.05
C PHE A 58 -2.17 -21.05 -20.04
N ILE A 59 -1.04 -20.53 -19.55
CA ILE A 59 0.11 -20.16 -20.40
C ILE A 59 0.68 -21.39 -21.12
N ASP A 60 0.80 -22.54 -20.45
CA ASP A 60 1.27 -23.78 -21.06
C ASP A 60 0.30 -24.30 -22.13
N ASP A 61 -1.02 -24.28 -21.88
CA ASP A 61 -2.06 -24.68 -22.84
C ASP A 61 -2.08 -23.76 -24.09
N LEU A 62 -1.77 -22.47 -23.93
CA LEU A 62 -1.55 -21.55 -25.05
C LEU A 62 -0.29 -21.91 -25.85
N ASN A 63 0.82 -22.19 -25.17
CA ASN A 63 2.10 -22.55 -25.79
C ASN A 63 2.01 -23.89 -26.55
N GLU A 64 1.40 -24.92 -25.97
CA GLU A 64 1.18 -26.24 -26.62
C GLU A 64 0.28 -26.13 -27.85
N LYS A 65 -0.66 -25.18 -27.87
CA LYS A 65 -1.53 -24.89 -29.02
C LYS A 65 -0.87 -24.00 -30.09
N GLY A 66 0.41 -23.64 -29.93
CA GLY A 66 1.13 -22.76 -30.85
C GLY A 66 0.53 -21.36 -30.94
N CYS A 67 -0.02 -20.86 -29.82
CA CYS A 67 -0.39 -19.44 -29.75
C CYS A 67 0.87 -18.58 -29.83
N PRO A 68 0.81 -17.39 -30.47
CA PRO A 68 1.96 -16.49 -30.55
C PRO A 68 2.43 -16.10 -29.16
N THR A 69 3.74 -15.85 -29.02
CA THR A 69 4.37 -15.47 -27.76
C THR A 69 3.60 -14.31 -27.12
N VAL A 70 3.25 -14.48 -25.86
CA VAL A 70 2.46 -13.51 -25.11
C VAL A 70 3.41 -12.57 -24.40
N LYS A 71 3.48 -11.31 -24.85
CA LYS A 71 4.17 -10.25 -24.11
C LYS A 71 3.29 -9.82 -22.94
N GLN A 72 3.90 -9.70 -21.77
CA GLN A 72 3.25 -9.18 -20.57
C GLN A 72 3.78 -7.77 -20.33
N ILE A 73 2.87 -6.80 -20.27
CA ILE A 73 3.20 -5.42 -19.89
C ILE A 73 2.80 -5.25 -18.43
N PHE A 74 3.76 -4.78 -17.63
CA PHE A 74 3.58 -4.42 -16.24
C PHE A 74 3.70 -2.90 -16.14
N LEU A 75 2.59 -2.25 -15.85
CA LEU A 75 2.62 -0.88 -15.33
C LEU A 75 2.73 -1.00 -13.82
N SER A 76 3.97 -0.91 -13.31
CA SER A 76 4.27 -0.92 -11.89
C SER A 76 4.69 0.49 -11.45
N TYR A 77 4.26 0.87 -10.25
CA TYR A 77 4.63 2.15 -9.67
C TYR A 77 4.94 1.90 -8.20
N GLU A 78 6.02 2.52 -7.71
CA GLU A 78 6.45 2.37 -6.34
C GLU A 78 5.31 2.80 -5.40
N PRO A 79 4.76 1.88 -4.59
CA PRO A 79 3.53 2.17 -3.89
C PRO A 79 3.84 3.09 -2.72
N LYS A 80 3.54 4.38 -2.92
CA LYS A 80 3.38 5.39 -1.86
C LYS A 80 2.13 5.03 -1.03
N VAL A 81 2.14 3.84 -0.40
CA VAL A 81 1.10 3.41 0.52
C VAL A 81 1.10 4.39 1.67
N ALA A 82 0.18 5.36 1.61
CA ALA A 82 -0.09 6.21 2.74
C ALA A 82 -0.54 5.27 3.86
N GLU A 83 0.23 5.20 4.94
CA GLU A 83 0.05 4.20 6.00
C GLU A 83 -1.42 4.25 6.49
N LEU A 84 -2.05 3.08 6.67
CA LEU A 84 -3.50 2.93 6.91
C LEU A 84 -3.97 3.46 8.29
N ILE A 85 -3.20 4.36 8.88
CA ILE A 85 -3.35 4.99 10.19
C ILE A 85 -4.50 6.02 10.21
N SER A 86 -4.84 6.65 9.07
CA SER A 86 -5.88 7.69 9.01
C SER A 86 -6.96 7.44 7.96
N LYS A 87 -8.17 7.95 8.21
CA LYS A 87 -9.30 7.91 7.25
C LYS A 87 -8.94 8.57 5.91
N ASP A 88 -8.12 9.62 5.92
CA ASP A 88 -7.67 10.31 4.71
C ASP A 88 -6.68 9.45 3.89
N ASN A 89 -5.75 8.76 4.55
CA ASN A 89 -4.84 7.82 3.90
C ASN A 89 -5.61 6.63 3.30
N LEU A 90 -6.57 6.08 4.05
CA LEU A 90 -7.46 5.02 3.57
C LEU A 90 -8.29 5.49 2.36
N ARG A 91 -8.78 6.74 2.37
CA ARG A 91 -9.52 7.36 1.26
C ARG A 91 -8.65 7.55 0.02
N TYR A 92 -7.41 8.00 0.17
CA TYR A 92 -6.46 8.08 -0.94
C TYR A 92 -6.16 6.69 -1.54
N ASN A 93 -5.90 5.70 -0.70
CA ASN A 93 -5.64 4.32 -1.12
C ASN A 93 -6.85 3.70 -1.86
N TRP A 94 -8.08 3.90 -1.38
CA TRP A 94 -9.29 3.45 -2.10
C TRP A 94 -9.51 4.18 -3.42
N ALA A 95 -9.14 5.46 -3.52
CA ALA A 95 -9.23 6.21 -4.77
C ALA A 95 -8.26 5.65 -5.82
N LEU A 96 -7.05 5.24 -5.41
CA LEU A 96 -6.10 4.49 -6.25
C LEU A 96 -6.68 3.15 -6.70
N THR A 97 -7.23 2.32 -5.80
CA THR A 97 -7.86 1.04 -6.19
C THR A 97 -9.04 1.22 -7.16
N CYS A 98 -9.84 2.28 -6.99
CA CYS A 98 -10.89 2.61 -7.96
C CYS A 98 -10.30 3.01 -9.32
N ALA A 99 -9.26 3.85 -9.35
CA ALA A 99 -8.56 4.24 -10.56
C ALA A 99 -7.97 3.03 -11.32
N GLU A 100 -7.37 2.08 -10.58
CA GLU A 100 -6.84 0.82 -11.11
C GLU A 100 -7.91 -0.02 -11.79
N ASN A 101 -9.06 -0.20 -11.13
CA ASN A 101 -10.15 -1.02 -11.64
C ASN A 101 -10.82 -0.37 -12.86
N VAL A 102 -10.97 0.97 -12.89
CA VAL A 102 -11.41 1.69 -14.10
C VAL A 102 -10.44 1.46 -15.25
N ALA A 103 -9.13 1.54 -15.02
CA ALA A 103 -8.11 1.29 -16.03
C ALA A 103 -8.16 -0.17 -16.55
N LYS A 104 -8.18 -1.16 -15.64
CA LYS A 104 -8.29 -2.60 -15.96
C LYS A 104 -9.55 -2.88 -16.79
N ASN A 105 -10.69 -2.30 -16.44
CA ASN A 105 -11.94 -2.44 -17.18
C ASN A 105 -11.85 -1.83 -18.59
N ARG A 106 -11.29 -0.62 -18.74
CA ARG A 106 -11.09 0.03 -20.04
C ARG A 106 -10.16 -0.77 -20.95
N ILE A 107 -9.04 -1.28 -20.43
CA ILE A 107 -8.12 -2.17 -21.17
C ILE A 107 -8.86 -3.43 -21.62
N SER A 108 -9.65 -4.04 -20.73
CA SER A 108 -10.43 -5.24 -21.03
C SER A 108 -11.43 -5.02 -22.18
N GLU A 109 -12.21 -3.93 -22.14
CA GLU A 109 -13.16 -3.63 -23.22
C GLU A 109 -12.46 -3.27 -24.54
N LYS A 110 -11.34 -2.53 -24.52
CA LYS A 110 -10.56 -2.24 -25.73
C LYS A 110 -9.95 -3.50 -26.34
N LEU A 111 -9.39 -4.38 -25.52
CA LEU A 111 -8.84 -5.66 -25.97
C LEU A 111 -9.93 -6.59 -26.54
N LYS A 112 -11.10 -6.69 -25.88
CA LYS A 112 -12.27 -7.42 -26.41
C LYS A 112 -12.74 -6.88 -27.76
N ALA A 113 -12.71 -5.56 -27.95
CA ALA A 113 -13.12 -4.90 -29.19
C ALA A 113 -12.12 -5.12 -30.35
N LYS A 114 -10.81 -5.18 -30.06
CA LYS A 114 -9.76 -5.39 -31.08
C LYS A 114 -9.50 -6.86 -31.42
N SER A 115 -9.56 -7.77 -30.44
CA SER A 115 -9.13 -9.16 -30.62
C SER A 115 -9.92 -10.15 -29.78
N SER A 116 -10.43 -11.22 -30.42
CA SER A 116 -11.08 -12.34 -29.74
C SER A 116 -10.11 -13.28 -29.00
N LYS A 117 -8.83 -12.92 -28.89
CA LYS A 117 -7.76 -13.74 -28.27
C LYS A 117 -7.01 -13.05 -27.14
N ALA A 118 -7.29 -11.77 -26.87
CA ALA A 118 -6.65 -11.07 -25.77
C ALA A 118 -7.20 -11.52 -24.40
N VAL A 119 -6.34 -11.62 -23.40
CA VAL A 119 -6.71 -12.00 -22.03
C VAL A 119 -6.17 -10.95 -21.06
N VAL A 120 -7.08 -10.30 -20.33
CA VAL A 120 -6.72 -9.46 -19.21
C VAL A 120 -6.64 -10.32 -17.96
N PHE A 121 -5.44 -10.39 -17.38
CA PHE A 121 -5.22 -11.03 -16.10
C PHE A 121 -5.46 -10.02 -14.98
N THR A 122 -6.68 -9.99 -14.47
CA THR A 122 -6.90 -9.47 -13.11
C THR A 122 -6.30 -10.48 -12.14
N GLU A 123 -5.14 -10.18 -11.54
CA GLU A 123 -4.75 -10.84 -10.30
C GLU A 123 -5.91 -10.71 -9.29
N GLY A 124 -6.03 -11.69 -8.39
CA GLY A 124 -7.27 -11.94 -7.64
C GLY A 124 -7.84 -10.73 -6.91
N LYS A 125 -9.14 -10.81 -6.53
CA LYS A 125 -9.89 -9.76 -5.81
C LYS A 125 -9.40 -9.57 -4.35
N TYR A 126 -8.11 -9.32 -4.17
CA TYR A 126 -7.50 -9.00 -2.89
C TYR A 126 -7.79 -7.54 -2.57
N PHE A 127 -8.52 -7.31 -1.48
CA PHE A 127 -9.09 -6.01 -1.12
C PHE A 127 -8.07 -4.99 -0.60
N PHE A 128 -6.78 -5.32 -0.59
CA PHE A 128 -5.75 -4.47 0.00
C PHE A 128 -5.13 -3.54 -1.03
N PRO A 129 -5.15 -2.21 -0.80
CA PRO A 129 -4.42 -1.23 -1.59
C PRO A 129 -2.92 -1.27 -1.22
N SER A 130 -2.26 -2.41 -1.47
CA SER A 130 -0.87 -2.67 -1.09
C SER A 130 0.13 -2.43 -2.22
N SER A 131 -0.29 -2.64 -3.47
CA SER A 131 0.46 -2.24 -4.68
C SER A 131 -0.50 -2.16 -5.87
N LEU A 132 -0.67 -0.96 -6.42
CA LEU A 132 -1.41 -0.79 -7.66
C LEU A 132 -0.49 -1.21 -8.82
N SER A 133 -0.92 -2.21 -9.59
CA SER A 133 -0.17 -2.65 -10.77
C SER A 133 -1.12 -3.18 -11.83
N ILE A 134 -0.97 -2.66 -13.04
CA ILE A 134 -1.79 -3.09 -14.17
C ILE A 134 -0.95 -4.02 -15.02
N ARG A 135 -1.29 -5.31 -14.95
CA ARG A 135 -0.77 -6.33 -15.84
C ARG A 135 -1.76 -6.62 -16.95
N PHE A 136 -1.30 -6.61 -18.19
CA PHE A 136 -2.07 -7.08 -19.32
C PHE A 136 -1.18 -7.81 -20.32
N SER A 137 -1.81 -8.62 -21.16
CA SER A 137 -1.14 -9.54 -22.08
C SER A 137 -1.65 -9.35 -23.49
N VAL A 138 -0.72 -9.15 -24.43
CA VAL A 138 -1.04 -8.93 -25.84
C VAL A 138 -0.09 -9.76 -26.71
N SER A 139 -0.55 -10.22 -27.87
CA SER A 139 0.23 -11.02 -28.81
C SER A 139 1.38 -10.20 -29.43
N GLU A 140 2.52 -10.83 -29.70
CA GLU A 140 3.72 -10.17 -30.23
C GLU A 140 3.50 -9.27 -31.47
N ASP A 141 2.58 -9.64 -32.37
CA ASP A 141 2.31 -8.92 -33.63
C ASP A 141 1.70 -7.50 -33.46
N SER A 142 1.54 -7.02 -32.21
CA SER A 142 0.70 -5.86 -31.84
C SER A 142 1.41 -4.74 -31.05
N LEU A 143 2.73 -4.55 -31.23
CA LEU A 143 3.50 -3.49 -30.53
C LEU A 143 2.90 -2.08 -30.67
N GLU A 144 2.23 -1.78 -31.78
CA GLU A 144 1.49 -0.52 -31.99
C GLU A 144 0.24 -0.46 -31.11
N GLU A 145 -0.55 -1.55 -31.03
CA GLU A 145 -1.71 -1.64 -30.13
C GLU A 145 -1.32 -1.59 -28.65
N GLN A 146 -0.17 -2.16 -28.28
CA GLN A 146 0.39 -2.08 -26.93
C GLN A 146 0.71 -0.64 -26.54
N SER A 147 1.34 0.11 -27.44
CA SER A 147 1.67 1.52 -27.24
C SER A 147 0.41 2.37 -27.13
N GLU A 148 -0.57 2.16 -28.02
CA GLU A 148 -1.89 2.81 -27.98
C GLU A 148 -2.64 2.51 -26.68
N LEU A 149 -2.64 1.26 -26.20
CA LEU A 149 -3.26 0.88 -24.93
C LEU A 149 -2.59 1.54 -23.73
N VAL A 150 -1.26 1.69 -23.74
CA VAL A 150 -0.56 2.43 -22.67
C VAL A 150 -0.90 3.92 -22.74
N GLU A 151 -0.83 4.57 -23.90
CA GLU A 151 -1.21 5.98 -24.08
C GLU A 151 -2.67 6.25 -23.68
N ASP A 152 -3.56 5.33 -24.02
CA ASP A 152 -4.97 5.33 -23.60
C ASP A 152 -5.12 5.24 -22.09
N VAL A 153 -4.36 4.36 -21.42
CA VAL A 153 -4.37 4.19 -19.94
C VAL A 153 -3.69 5.38 -19.23
N MET A 154 -2.87 6.12 -19.94
CA MET A 154 -2.12 7.27 -19.44
C MET A 154 -2.88 8.60 -19.55
N SER A 155 -3.83 8.71 -20.48
CA SER A 155 -4.51 9.97 -20.83
C SER A 155 -5.98 10.03 -20.42
N PHE A 156 -6.45 9.07 -19.62
CA PHE A 156 -7.88 8.81 -19.48
C PHE A 156 -8.58 9.67 -18.43
N GLU A 157 -9.66 10.34 -18.85
CA GLU A 157 -10.61 10.95 -17.92
C GLU A 157 -11.59 9.88 -17.41
N VAL A 158 -11.69 9.75 -16.09
CA VAL A 158 -12.65 8.90 -15.39
C VAL A 158 -14.05 9.49 -15.54
N ASN A 159 -15.05 8.69 -15.94
CA ASN A 159 -16.46 9.15 -15.93
C ASN A 159 -17.24 8.62 -14.71
N ASP A 160 -18.31 9.34 -14.35
CA ASP A 160 -19.14 9.02 -13.17
C ASP A 160 -19.72 7.60 -13.20
N GLN A 161 -20.02 7.06 -14.39
CA GLN A 161 -20.61 5.73 -14.54
C GLN A 161 -19.59 4.63 -14.22
N GLU A 162 -18.34 4.76 -14.65
CA GLU A 162 -17.28 3.81 -14.34
C GLU A 162 -16.89 3.85 -12.86
N VAL A 163 -16.87 5.04 -12.26
CA VAL A 163 -16.71 5.23 -10.81
C VAL A 163 -17.83 4.52 -10.06
N PHE A 164 -19.07 4.74 -10.48
CA PHE A 164 -20.23 4.12 -9.85
C PHE A 164 -20.17 2.59 -9.91
N LEU A 165 -19.89 2.02 -11.09
CA LEU A 165 -19.78 0.57 -11.28
C LEU A 165 -18.63 -0.03 -10.46
N THR A 166 -17.45 0.62 -10.49
CA THR A 166 -16.27 0.18 -9.76
C THR A 166 -16.49 0.22 -8.24
N LYS A 167 -17.05 1.33 -7.73
CA LYS A 167 -17.42 1.46 -6.31
C LYS A 167 -18.45 0.39 -5.91
N ALA A 168 -19.47 0.16 -6.74
CA ALA A 168 -20.52 -0.81 -6.45
C ALA A 168 -19.97 -2.24 -6.32
N GLU A 169 -19.04 -2.66 -7.18
CA GLU A 169 -18.40 -3.97 -7.07
C GLU A 169 -17.57 -4.11 -5.77
N ILE A 170 -16.75 -3.11 -5.45
CA ILE A 170 -15.92 -3.12 -4.23
C ILE A 170 -16.81 -3.12 -2.97
N LEU A 171 -17.83 -2.26 -2.92
CA LEU A 171 -18.79 -2.17 -1.82
C LEU A 171 -19.60 -3.46 -1.65
N GLN A 172 -19.97 -4.15 -2.74
CA GLN A 172 -20.59 -5.47 -2.67
C GLN A 172 -19.65 -6.47 -2.00
N GLY A 173 -18.39 -6.55 -2.45
CA GLY A 173 -17.40 -7.46 -1.87
C GLY A 173 -17.15 -7.22 -0.37
N ILE A 174 -17.03 -5.96 0.04
CA ILE A 174 -16.93 -5.60 1.46
C ILE A 174 -18.20 -5.99 2.23
N SER A 175 -19.40 -5.81 1.65
CA SER A 175 -20.67 -6.22 2.27
C SER A 175 -20.75 -7.73 2.48
N GLU A 176 -20.26 -8.53 1.54
CA GLU A 176 -20.22 -9.99 1.62
C GLU A 176 -19.26 -10.47 2.72
N LEU A 177 -18.11 -9.80 2.87
CA LEU A 177 -17.14 -10.07 3.95
C LEU A 177 -17.65 -9.66 5.34
N LEU A 178 -18.39 -8.55 5.43
CA LEU A 178 -19.00 -8.05 6.68
C LEU A 178 -20.28 -8.80 7.10
N ASN A 179 -20.90 -9.56 6.18
CA ASN A 179 -22.16 -10.26 6.46
C ASN A 179 -21.97 -11.33 7.57
N PRO A 180 -22.72 -11.26 8.70
CA PRO A 180 -22.60 -12.26 9.77
C PRO A 180 -23.08 -13.66 9.35
N ASN A 181 -23.92 -13.75 8.31
CA ASN A 181 -24.42 -15.00 7.73
C ASN A 181 -23.69 -15.37 6.43
N LYS A 182 -22.44 -14.92 6.25
CA LYS A 182 -21.61 -15.23 5.09
C LYS A 182 -21.35 -16.73 4.94
N SER A 183 -21.17 -17.16 3.68
CA SER A 183 -20.93 -18.57 3.33
C SER A 183 -19.63 -19.10 3.96
N GLU A 184 -19.46 -20.42 4.07
CA GLU A 184 -18.19 -21.01 4.56
C GLU A 184 -16.98 -20.60 3.70
N GLU A 185 -17.17 -20.41 2.40
CA GLU A 185 -16.15 -19.87 1.48
C GLU A 185 -15.80 -18.43 1.84
N SER A 186 -16.81 -17.57 2.04
CA SER A 186 -16.62 -16.19 2.48
C SER A 186 -16.03 -16.06 3.89
N LYS A 187 -16.26 -17.04 4.78
CA LYS A 187 -15.58 -17.12 6.09
C LYS A 187 -14.11 -17.44 5.91
N PHE A 188 -13.77 -18.46 5.13
CA PHE A 188 -12.39 -18.84 4.85
C PHE A 188 -11.61 -17.67 4.20
N ILE A 189 -12.20 -16.98 3.23
CA ILE A 189 -11.62 -15.77 2.63
C ILE A 189 -11.42 -14.68 3.69
N PHE A 190 -12.42 -14.42 4.53
CA PHE A 190 -12.31 -13.42 5.60
C PHE A 190 -11.19 -13.76 6.59
N GLU A 191 -11.11 -15.00 7.07
CA GLU A 191 -10.06 -15.46 7.99
C GLU A 191 -8.67 -15.38 7.34
N SER A 192 -8.53 -15.69 6.05
CA SER A 192 -7.25 -15.54 5.33
C SER A 192 -6.84 -14.06 5.24
N LEU A 193 -7.76 -13.18 4.85
CA LEU A 193 -7.51 -11.73 4.75
C LEU A 193 -7.27 -11.09 6.12
N GLU A 194 -7.94 -11.56 7.18
CA GLU A 194 -7.76 -11.09 8.55
C GLU A 194 -6.37 -11.42 9.10
N ASN A 195 -5.90 -12.66 8.87
CA ASN A 195 -4.54 -13.05 9.22
C ASN A 195 -3.49 -12.21 8.48
N GLU A 196 -3.62 -12.07 7.15
CA GLU A 196 -2.74 -11.21 6.35
C GLU A 196 -2.78 -9.74 6.84
N PHE A 197 -3.98 -9.18 7.07
CA PHE A 197 -4.15 -7.82 7.54
C PHE A 197 -3.49 -7.58 8.91
N SER A 198 -3.56 -8.55 9.82
CA SER A 198 -2.94 -8.44 11.14
C SER A 198 -1.41 -8.32 11.09
N GLU A 199 -0.76 -8.88 10.05
CA GLU A 199 0.68 -8.69 9.81
C GLU A 199 0.99 -7.29 9.26
N PHE A 200 0.09 -6.70 8.45
CA PHE A 200 0.29 -5.39 7.82
C PHE A 200 -0.16 -4.20 8.68
N CYS A 201 -1.18 -4.38 9.51
CA CYS A 201 -1.86 -3.31 10.24
C CYS A 201 -2.21 -3.73 11.69
N PRO A 202 -1.22 -4.01 12.54
CA PRO A 202 -1.41 -4.62 13.87
C PRO A 202 -2.12 -3.72 14.92
N PHE A 203 -2.55 -2.52 14.53
CA PHE A 203 -3.22 -1.52 15.37
C PHE A 203 -4.70 -1.32 15.04
N MET A 204 -5.25 -2.05 14.05
CA MET A 204 -6.65 -1.96 13.63
C MET A 204 -7.21 -3.37 13.46
N GLU A 205 -8.44 -3.62 13.89
CA GLU A 205 -9.12 -4.89 13.65
C GLU A 205 -9.56 -4.97 12.18
N PHE A 206 -9.43 -6.14 11.52
CA PHE A 206 -9.77 -6.27 10.09
C PHE A 206 -11.24 -5.92 9.80
N LYS A 207 -12.14 -6.26 10.73
CA LYS A 207 -13.56 -5.87 10.64
C LYS A 207 -13.75 -4.35 10.71
N GLU A 208 -13.01 -3.66 11.57
CA GLU A 208 -13.05 -2.19 11.69
C GLU A 208 -12.52 -1.54 10.41
N PHE A 209 -11.41 -2.05 9.86
CA PHE A 209 -10.88 -1.63 8.57
C PHE A 209 -11.92 -1.73 7.44
N LEU A 210 -12.66 -2.84 7.37
CA LEU A 210 -13.72 -3.03 6.37
C LEU A 210 -14.90 -2.06 6.57
N GLU A 211 -15.31 -1.80 7.82
CA GLU A 211 -16.38 -0.86 8.15
C GLU A 211 -16.00 0.60 7.80
N ILE A 212 -14.78 1.03 8.12
CA ILE A 212 -14.28 2.36 7.73
C ILE A 212 -14.13 2.44 6.21
N SER A 213 -13.61 1.39 5.57
CA SER A 213 -13.46 1.28 4.11
C SER A 213 -14.80 1.45 3.39
N TYR A 214 -15.86 0.83 3.90
CA TYR A 214 -17.22 0.97 3.35
C TYR A 214 -17.68 2.43 3.35
N SER A 215 -17.61 3.11 4.52
CA SER A 215 -17.97 4.54 4.64
C SER A 215 -17.12 5.42 3.73
N VAL A 216 -15.81 5.16 3.68
CA VAL A 216 -14.85 5.92 2.85
C VAL A 216 -15.20 5.82 1.37
N LEU A 217 -15.50 4.61 0.89
CA LEU A 217 -15.90 4.36 -0.49
C LEU A 217 -17.26 4.97 -0.80
N GLU A 218 -18.27 4.78 0.06
CA GLU A 218 -19.60 5.36 -0.12
C GLU A 218 -19.51 6.89 -0.34
N ASP A 219 -18.81 7.59 0.57
CA ASP A 219 -18.57 9.04 0.55
C ASP A 219 -17.64 9.52 -0.60
N MET A 220 -17.00 8.63 -1.37
CA MET A 220 -15.98 9.01 -2.37
C MET A 220 -16.58 9.57 -3.67
N SER A 221 -16.08 10.71 -4.13
CA SER A 221 -16.50 11.35 -5.38
C SER A 221 -15.65 10.94 -6.58
N ALA A 222 -16.21 11.05 -7.80
CA ALA A 222 -15.47 10.81 -9.04
C ALA A 222 -14.27 11.76 -9.20
N ALA A 223 -14.37 13.01 -8.73
CA ALA A 223 -13.28 13.97 -8.76
C ALA A 223 -12.06 13.55 -7.91
N GLU A 224 -12.26 12.80 -6.82
CA GLU A 224 -11.16 12.27 -6.00
C GLU A 224 -10.46 11.10 -6.69
N ILE A 225 -11.21 10.25 -7.40
CA ILE A 225 -10.66 9.15 -8.19
C ILE A 225 -9.94 9.69 -9.43
N GLN A 226 -10.51 10.69 -10.11
CA GLN A 226 -9.85 11.41 -11.20
C GLN A 226 -8.54 12.06 -10.74
N ARG A 227 -8.52 12.70 -9.56
CA ARG A 227 -7.30 13.23 -8.98
C ARG A 227 -6.28 12.14 -8.64
N ALA A 228 -6.72 10.96 -8.20
CA ALA A 228 -5.84 9.82 -8.01
C ALA A 228 -5.25 9.32 -9.34
N VAL A 229 -6.05 9.27 -10.42
CA VAL A 229 -5.55 9.00 -11.78
C VAL A 229 -4.49 10.02 -12.19
N GLU A 230 -4.80 11.31 -12.05
CA GLU A 230 -3.90 12.40 -12.44
C GLU A 230 -2.57 12.40 -11.68
N LEU A 231 -2.57 12.09 -10.39
CA LEU A 231 -1.37 12.03 -9.57
C LEU A 231 -0.53 10.77 -9.84
N TYR A 232 -1.16 9.68 -10.22
CA TYR A 232 -0.54 8.36 -10.25
C TYR A 232 -0.10 7.93 -11.64
N PHE A 233 -0.99 8.01 -12.64
CA PHE A 233 -0.63 7.66 -14.02
C PHE A 233 0.37 8.66 -14.60
N ASN A 234 0.19 9.96 -14.32
CA ASN A 234 1.15 10.99 -14.75
C ASN A 234 2.44 11.07 -13.92
N ASP A 235 2.68 10.18 -12.94
CA ASP A 235 3.95 10.17 -12.20
C ASP A 235 5.10 9.90 -13.18
N GLU A 236 6.07 10.82 -13.28
CA GLU A 236 7.24 10.71 -14.16
C GLU A 236 8.17 9.56 -13.74
N ASN A 237 8.03 9.06 -12.49
CA ASN A 237 8.84 7.98 -11.93
C ASN A 237 8.25 6.57 -12.15
N LYS A 238 7.14 6.44 -12.90
CA LYS A 238 6.54 5.12 -13.21
C LYS A 238 7.54 4.21 -13.94
N VAL A 239 7.45 2.91 -13.71
CA VAL A 239 8.24 1.91 -14.41
C VAL A 239 7.33 1.10 -15.32
N VAL A 240 7.61 1.14 -16.62
CA VAL A 240 6.98 0.25 -17.60
C VAL A 240 7.93 -0.92 -17.79
N GLU A 241 7.59 -2.07 -17.22
CA GLU A 241 8.37 -3.30 -17.39
C GLU A 241 7.72 -4.15 -18.48
N GLU A 242 8.41 -4.30 -19.61
CA GLU A 242 8.03 -5.24 -20.66
C GLU A 242 8.67 -6.60 -20.35
N TYR A 243 7.84 -7.58 -20.02
CA TYR A 243 8.29 -8.96 -19.81
C TYR A 243 7.97 -9.80 -21.05
N SER A 244 9.03 -10.08 -21.81
CA SER A 244 9.02 -11.15 -22.80
C SER A 244 9.55 -12.42 -22.12
N PRO A 245 8.71 -13.45 -21.87
CA PRO A 245 9.17 -14.70 -21.29
C PRO A 245 10.07 -15.45 -22.28
N GLU A 246 11.39 -15.20 -22.25
CA GLU A 246 12.40 -16.06 -22.89
C GLU A 246 12.45 -17.41 -22.17
N ILE A 247 11.44 -18.25 -22.44
CA ILE A 247 11.36 -19.64 -21.98
C ILE A 247 12.39 -20.45 -22.77
N ASN A 248 13.64 -20.37 -22.34
CA ASN A 248 14.77 -21.08 -22.93
C ASN A 248 14.78 -22.56 -22.49
N LEU A 249 13.78 -23.31 -22.98
CA LEU A 249 13.55 -24.74 -22.73
C LEU A 249 14.73 -25.65 -23.13
N GLN A 250 15.74 -25.14 -23.84
CA GLN A 250 16.85 -25.94 -24.33
C GLN A 250 18.00 -26.13 -23.32
N ASN A 251 18.03 -25.36 -22.22
CA ASN A 251 19.15 -25.37 -21.26
C ASN A 251 18.79 -25.82 -19.84
N ALA A 252 17.54 -26.23 -19.61
CA ALA A 252 17.09 -26.69 -18.29
C ALA A 252 17.20 -28.22 -18.20
N ASP A 253 18.34 -28.72 -17.69
CA ASP A 253 18.53 -30.12 -17.25
C ASP A 253 17.66 -30.38 -16.00
N ILE A 254 16.33 -30.40 -16.18
CA ILE A 254 15.37 -30.74 -15.16
C ILE A 254 15.19 -32.27 -15.21
N PRO A 255 15.54 -33.02 -14.14
CA PRO A 255 15.23 -34.45 -14.07
C PRO A 255 13.73 -34.68 -14.27
N ASN A 256 13.35 -35.86 -14.74
CA ASN A 256 11.98 -36.22 -15.11
C ASN A 256 11.05 -36.43 -13.88
N THR A 257 11.08 -35.47 -12.95
CA THR A 257 10.25 -35.33 -11.75
C THR A 257 9.11 -34.37 -12.04
N ASN A 258 7.89 -34.71 -11.60
CA ASN A 258 6.65 -33.98 -11.88
C ASN A 258 6.81 -32.46 -11.96
N PHE A 259 6.41 -31.90 -13.10
CA PHE A 259 6.40 -30.46 -13.44
C PHE A 259 5.80 -29.57 -12.35
N LEU A 260 4.78 -30.06 -11.63
CA LEU A 260 4.18 -29.40 -10.46
C LEU A 260 5.21 -28.99 -9.38
N SER A 261 6.31 -29.76 -9.24
CA SER A 261 7.40 -29.47 -8.29
C SER A 261 8.30 -28.33 -8.77
N ALA A 262 8.47 -28.18 -10.09
CA ALA A 262 9.23 -27.07 -10.67
C ALA A 262 8.40 -25.77 -10.66
N VAL A 263 7.10 -25.86 -10.94
CA VAL A 263 6.16 -24.73 -10.84
C VAL A 263 5.96 -24.32 -9.38
N SER A 264 5.92 -25.24 -8.41
CA SER A 264 5.91 -24.86 -7.00
C SER A 264 7.19 -24.12 -6.62
N LEU A 265 8.37 -24.58 -7.05
CA LEU A 265 9.66 -23.92 -6.83
C LEU A 265 9.77 -22.53 -7.50
N TYR A 266 9.18 -22.34 -8.69
CA TYR A 266 9.13 -21.03 -9.35
C TYR A 266 8.13 -20.09 -8.68
N SER A 267 6.91 -20.56 -8.38
CA SER A 267 5.92 -19.74 -7.65
C SER A 267 6.36 -19.45 -6.21
N GLU A 268 7.14 -20.33 -5.56
CA GLU A 268 7.81 -20.02 -4.30
C GLU A 268 8.90 -18.97 -4.51
N LYS A 269 9.74 -19.06 -5.55
CA LYS A 269 10.74 -18.03 -5.83
C LYS A 269 10.13 -16.66 -6.16
N GLU A 270 9.05 -16.61 -6.94
CA GLU A 270 8.35 -15.37 -7.28
C GLU A 270 7.52 -14.84 -6.11
N LYS A 271 6.86 -15.71 -5.33
CA LYS A 271 6.30 -15.29 -4.04
C LYS A 271 7.39 -14.77 -3.11
N ILE A 272 8.55 -15.44 -3.01
CA ILE A 272 9.69 -14.97 -2.22
C ILE A 272 10.28 -13.68 -2.80
N GLN A 273 10.26 -13.43 -4.11
CA GLN A 273 10.75 -12.18 -4.70
C GLN A 273 9.74 -11.04 -4.54
N GLY A 274 8.46 -11.26 -4.81
CA GLY A 274 7.36 -10.32 -4.53
C GLY A 274 7.23 -10.01 -3.04
N PHE A 275 7.09 -11.02 -2.18
CA PHE A 275 7.12 -10.84 -0.72
C PHE A 275 8.47 -10.35 -0.21
N SER A 276 9.63 -10.58 -0.83
CA SER A 276 10.89 -9.96 -0.35
C SER A 276 11.08 -8.54 -0.88
N ALA A 277 10.44 -8.14 -1.99
CA ALA A 277 10.35 -6.75 -2.40
C ALA A 277 9.39 -6.01 -1.47
N LEU A 278 8.18 -6.55 -1.24
CA LEU A 278 7.24 -6.09 -0.21
C LEU A 278 7.96 -6.02 1.15
N LYS A 279 8.54 -7.10 1.65
CA LYS A 279 9.22 -7.16 2.96
C LYS A 279 10.52 -6.35 3.03
N ARG A 280 11.08 -5.87 1.91
CA ARG A 280 12.14 -4.84 1.89
C ARG A 280 11.58 -3.41 1.96
N GLY A 281 10.36 -3.14 1.46
CA GLY A 281 9.64 -1.86 1.64
C GLY A 281 8.71 -1.79 2.87
N LEU A 282 8.36 -2.94 3.45
CA LEU A 282 7.45 -3.14 4.59
C LEU A 282 8.17 -3.69 5.83
N SER A 283 9.47 -3.90 5.75
CA SER A 283 10.32 -4.01 6.93
C SER A 283 10.20 -2.70 7.72
N ASN A 284 9.45 -2.72 8.81
CA ASN A 284 9.45 -1.65 9.83
C ASN A 284 10.87 -1.41 10.39
N HIS A 285 11.83 -2.30 10.10
CA HIS A 285 13.23 -2.05 10.43
C HIS A 285 13.86 -0.95 9.56
N ASP A 286 13.54 -0.88 8.27
CA ASP A 286 14.21 0.00 7.31
C ASP A 286 13.58 1.42 7.21
N ARG A 287 12.28 1.57 7.53
CA ARG A 287 11.58 2.87 7.44
C ARG A 287 12.08 3.93 8.43
N PHE A 288 12.35 3.53 9.66
CA PHE A 288 12.66 4.46 10.75
C PHE A 288 14.14 4.87 10.83
N GLY A 289 14.91 4.58 9.77
CA GLY A 289 16.36 4.74 9.72
C GLY A 289 17.10 3.93 10.78
N THR A 290 18.39 4.22 10.90
CA THR A 290 19.29 3.66 11.91
C THR A 290 19.51 4.65 13.07
N ILE A 291 20.11 4.18 14.18
CA ILE A 291 20.55 5.11 15.24
C ILE A 291 21.69 6.01 14.72
N GLU A 292 22.53 5.50 13.82
CA GLU A 292 23.60 6.23 13.16
C GLU A 292 23.07 7.42 12.34
N ASP A 293 21.93 7.28 11.64
CA ASP A 293 21.30 8.37 10.89
C ASP A 293 20.85 9.51 11.82
N PHE A 294 20.28 9.17 12.98
CA PHE A 294 19.95 10.16 14.00
C PHE A 294 21.19 10.82 14.62
N GLN A 295 22.26 10.05 14.86
CA GLN A 295 23.51 10.58 15.42
C GLN A 295 24.27 11.50 14.44
N GLN A 296 24.05 11.36 13.13
CA GLN A 296 24.58 12.29 12.12
C GLN A 296 23.90 13.66 12.15
N LEU A 297 22.71 13.79 12.74
CA LEU A 297 22.02 15.06 12.87
C LEU A 297 22.81 16.02 13.80
N ARG A 298 23.25 17.13 13.22
CA ARG A 298 24.18 18.05 13.85
C ARG A 298 23.55 18.84 15.01
N LEU A 299 24.10 18.64 16.21
CA LEU A 299 23.83 19.47 17.39
C LEU A 299 25.14 20.01 17.99
N THR A 300 25.51 21.25 17.65
CA THR A 300 26.78 21.84 18.12
C THR A 300 26.73 22.30 19.56
N GLU A 301 27.89 22.50 20.18
CA GLU A 301 27.98 23.09 21.53
C GLU A 301 27.41 24.52 21.61
N THR A 302 27.39 25.26 20.50
CA THR A 302 26.73 26.57 20.42
C THR A 302 25.21 26.44 20.45
N ASP A 303 24.67 25.42 19.76
CA ASP A 303 23.24 25.13 19.74
C ASP A 303 22.78 24.67 21.14
N LYS A 304 23.49 23.71 21.75
CA LYS A 304 23.23 23.23 23.12
C LYS A 304 23.20 24.38 24.14
N LYS A 305 24.19 25.28 24.10
CA LYS A 305 24.22 26.49 24.95
C LYS A 305 23.04 27.43 24.69
N THR A 306 22.63 27.57 23.43
CA THR A 306 21.51 28.44 23.04
C THR A 306 20.16 27.86 23.46
N ILE A 307 19.94 26.57 23.23
CA ILE A 307 18.77 25.81 23.70
C ILE A 307 18.69 25.89 25.22
N ARG A 308 19.79 25.60 25.93
CA ARG A 308 19.84 25.69 27.39
C ARG A 308 19.50 27.09 27.91
N LYS A 309 20.09 28.16 27.35
CA LYS A 309 19.73 29.53 27.75
C LYS A 309 18.25 29.83 27.43
N LEU A 310 17.74 29.43 26.27
CA LEU A 310 16.35 29.65 25.88
C LEU A 310 15.36 28.97 26.84
N VAL A 311 15.52 27.66 27.06
CA VAL A 311 14.62 26.85 27.91
C VAL A 311 14.71 27.28 29.38
N THR A 312 15.90 27.57 29.92
CA THR A 312 16.03 28.10 31.29
C THR A 312 15.43 29.50 31.42
N THR A 313 15.65 30.41 30.46
CA THR A 313 15.02 31.75 30.49
C THR A 313 13.50 31.63 30.48
N LEU A 314 12.94 30.77 29.62
CA LEU A 314 11.51 30.50 29.58
C LEU A 314 10.99 29.86 30.88
N SER A 315 11.73 28.93 31.51
CA SER A 315 11.38 28.37 32.83
C SER A 315 11.31 29.47 33.90
N ASP A 316 12.36 30.26 34.03
CA ASP A 316 12.64 31.00 35.27
C ASP A 316 12.05 32.42 35.27
N HIS A 317 11.94 33.06 34.10
CA HIS A 317 11.37 34.42 34.00
C HIS A 317 9.84 34.38 34.01
N ASN A 318 9.19 35.31 34.69
CA ASN A 318 7.73 35.47 34.63
C ASN A 318 7.29 36.10 33.29
N VAL A 319 5.98 36.09 32.99
CA VAL A 319 5.45 36.55 31.68
C VAL A 319 5.81 38.01 31.37
N PHE A 320 5.89 38.90 32.38
CA PHE A 320 6.29 40.29 32.18
C PHE A 320 7.78 40.42 31.84
N GLN A 321 8.65 39.65 32.50
CA GLN A 321 10.08 39.59 32.15
C GLN A 321 10.27 39.07 30.72
N LEU A 322 9.58 37.97 30.36
CA LEU A 322 9.61 37.42 29.00
C LEU A 322 9.12 38.42 27.93
N LEU A 323 8.18 39.31 28.27
CA LEU A 323 7.71 40.37 27.37
C LEU A 323 8.78 41.45 27.14
N LEU A 324 9.56 41.81 28.16
CA LEU A 324 10.71 42.72 28.04
C LEU A 324 11.85 42.06 27.23
N ASP A 325 12.11 40.78 27.48
CA ASP A 325 13.17 40.00 26.83
C ASP A 325 12.78 39.48 25.43
N LYS A 326 11.55 39.73 24.96
CA LYS A 326 10.94 39.12 23.76
C LYS A 326 11.88 39.12 22.55
N LYS A 327 12.55 40.23 22.27
CA LYS A 327 13.48 40.35 21.13
C LYS A 327 14.74 39.47 21.26
N GLU A 328 15.27 39.27 22.47
CA GLU A 328 16.41 38.35 22.66
C GLU A 328 15.95 36.89 22.54
N ILE A 329 14.77 36.57 23.10
CA ILE A 329 14.17 35.23 23.05
C ILE A 329 13.86 34.83 21.60
N GLU A 330 13.19 35.68 20.82
CA GLU A 330 12.94 35.46 19.39
C GLU A 330 14.25 35.30 18.60
N LYS A 331 15.28 36.08 18.91
CA LYS A 331 16.59 35.96 18.27
C LYS A 331 17.23 34.60 18.57
N LYS A 332 17.09 34.07 19.79
CA LYS A 332 17.57 32.72 20.14
C LYS A 332 16.77 31.62 19.44
N GLY A 333 15.44 31.72 19.42
CA GLY A 333 14.56 30.81 18.69
C GLY A 333 14.94 30.73 17.21
N LYS A 334 15.17 31.89 16.57
CA LYS A 334 15.64 31.96 15.18
C LYS A 334 17.00 31.30 14.97
N SER A 335 17.95 31.46 15.90
CA SER A 335 19.28 30.82 15.78
C SER A 335 19.27 29.29 15.94
N ILE A 336 18.26 28.70 16.59
CA ILE A 336 18.13 27.24 16.72
C ILE A 336 17.25 26.60 15.64
N ARG A 337 16.61 27.39 14.75
CA ARG A 337 15.77 26.87 13.65
C ARG A 337 16.45 25.83 12.73
N PRO A 338 17.78 25.84 12.51
CA PRO A 338 18.46 24.80 11.74
C PRO A 338 18.57 23.44 12.45
N VAL A 339 18.32 23.36 13.75
CA VAL A 339 18.40 22.10 14.52
C VAL A 339 17.17 21.25 14.23
N HIS A 340 17.36 19.95 13.98
CA HIS A 340 16.26 19.00 13.81
C HIS A 340 15.39 18.93 15.09
N PRO A 341 14.06 19.02 15.02
CA PRO A 341 13.20 19.16 16.19
C PRO A 341 13.25 17.92 17.11
N LEU A 342 13.37 16.71 16.55
CA LEU A 342 13.61 15.50 17.37
C LEU A 342 14.92 15.58 18.15
N VAL A 343 15.98 16.19 17.61
CA VAL A 343 17.28 16.36 18.29
C VAL A 343 17.24 17.48 19.33
N PHE A 344 16.49 18.55 19.04
CA PHE A 344 16.17 19.59 20.02
C PHE A 344 15.40 19.00 21.22
N LEU A 345 14.39 18.17 20.96
CA LEU A 345 13.60 17.54 22.01
C LEU A 345 14.41 16.48 22.78
N SER A 346 15.15 15.60 22.10
CA SER A 346 15.96 14.56 22.76
C SER A 346 16.99 15.17 23.71
N TYR A 347 17.64 16.28 23.32
CA TYR A 347 18.56 17.02 24.18
C TYR A 347 17.88 17.58 25.45
N ILE A 348 16.64 18.09 25.33
CA ILE A 348 15.89 18.65 26.46
C ILE A 348 15.40 17.55 27.40
N VAL A 349 14.92 16.42 26.88
CA VAL A 349 14.34 15.37 27.72
C VAL A 349 15.43 14.48 28.36
N THR A 350 16.59 14.28 27.71
CA THR A 350 17.69 13.50 28.31
C THR A 350 18.43 14.25 29.43
N ASP A 351 18.59 15.58 29.34
CA ASP A 351 19.16 16.41 30.42
C ASP A 351 18.11 16.66 31.53
N SER A 352 18.39 16.18 32.76
CA SER A 352 17.43 16.25 33.88
C SER A 352 17.09 17.67 34.34
N HIS A 353 18.01 18.63 34.16
CA HIS A 353 17.77 20.03 34.46
C HIS A 353 16.89 20.69 33.38
N MET A 354 17.11 20.32 32.11
CA MET A 354 16.29 20.77 30.99
C MET A 354 14.88 20.20 31.03
N ARG A 355 14.71 18.91 31.35
CA ARG A 355 13.40 18.28 31.57
C ARG A 355 12.61 19.01 32.67
N LYS A 356 13.24 19.28 33.82
CA LYS A 356 12.64 20.07 34.92
C LYS A 356 12.27 21.49 34.50
N SER A 357 13.12 22.14 33.69
CA SER A 357 12.84 23.46 33.13
C SER A 357 11.61 23.42 32.21
N LEU A 358 11.48 22.39 31.36
CA LEU A 358 10.33 22.18 30.50
C LEU A 358 9.04 21.88 31.31
N SER A 359 9.12 21.10 32.40
CA SER A 359 8.01 20.91 33.35
C SER A 359 7.57 22.23 34.01
N ASN A 360 8.46 23.20 34.20
CA ASN A 360 8.11 24.53 34.72
C ASN A 360 7.46 25.42 33.65
N ILE A 361 7.88 25.30 32.38
CA ILE A 361 7.21 25.96 31.24
C ILE A 361 5.76 25.46 31.14
N LYS A 362 5.54 24.13 31.20
CA LYS A 362 4.21 23.46 31.17
C LYS A 362 3.21 23.99 32.21
N LYS A 363 3.68 24.48 33.37
CA LYS A 363 2.83 25.07 34.42
C LYS A 363 2.22 26.44 34.07
N SER A 364 2.71 27.11 33.02
CA SER A 364 2.17 28.41 32.58
C SER A 364 1.64 28.29 31.16
N TYR A 365 0.31 28.33 31.03
CA TYR A 365 -0.39 28.23 29.74
C TYR A 365 0.22 29.14 28.66
N PHE A 366 0.50 30.40 28.98
CA PHE A 366 1.10 31.34 28.04
C PHE A 366 2.52 30.94 27.59
N LYS A 367 3.36 30.43 28.50
CA LYS A 367 4.72 29.98 28.15
C LYS A 367 4.66 28.71 27.32
N TRP A 368 3.85 27.75 27.77
CA TRP A 368 3.69 26.45 27.15
C TRP A 368 3.14 26.57 25.74
N LYS A 369 2.03 27.31 25.54
CA LYS A 369 1.43 27.53 24.21
C LYS A 369 2.46 28.09 23.22
N ASN A 370 3.13 29.20 23.54
CA ASN A 370 4.10 29.81 22.62
C ASN A 370 5.33 28.92 22.35
N PHE A 371 5.71 28.06 23.30
CA PHE A 371 6.82 27.12 23.12
C PHE A 371 6.42 25.93 22.24
N VAL A 372 5.22 25.37 22.46
CA VAL A 372 4.64 24.30 21.65
C VAL A 372 4.37 24.76 20.23
N GLU A 373 3.75 25.93 20.03
CA GLU A 373 3.42 26.50 18.72
C GLU A 373 4.67 26.58 17.81
N GLY A 374 5.79 27.13 18.32
CA GLY A 374 7.05 27.18 17.58
C GLY A 374 7.77 25.84 17.39
N PHE A 375 7.45 24.81 18.18
CA PHE A 375 7.94 23.44 17.99
C PHE A 375 7.10 22.70 16.95
N GLU A 376 5.77 22.77 17.08
CA GLU A 376 4.80 22.19 16.15
C GLU A 376 5.00 22.70 14.72
N ASP A 377 5.19 24.01 14.52
CA ASP A 377 5.43 24.57 13.19
C ASP A 377 6.64 23.90 12.51
N LYS A 378 7.73 23.69 13.27
CA LYS A 378 8.94 23.04 12.74
C LYS A 378 8.76 21.52 12.56
N MET A 379 7.94 20.87 13.39
CA MET A 379 7.56 19.47 13.19
C MET A 379 6.70 19.32 11.91
N LYS A 380 5.72 20.19 11.69
CA LYS A 380 4.87 20.21 10.49
C LYS A 380 5.68 20.46 9.22
N ASP A 381 6.59 21.45 9.24
CA ASP A 381 7.53 21.73 8.14
C ASP A 381 8.29 20.44 7.72
N MET A 382 8.79 19.66 8.69
CA MET A 382 9.63 18.48 8.43
C MET A 382 8.82 17.20 8.18
N ALA A 383 7.61 17.10 8.73
CA ALA A 383 6.66 16.03 8.39
C ALA A 383 6.27 16.12 6.90
N LEU A 384 5.96 17.34 6.42
CA LEU A 384 5.63 17.60 5.02
C LEU A 384 6.81 17.33 4.06
N ALA A 385 8.04 17.50 4.53
CA ALA A 385 9.25 17.18 3.77
C ALA A 385 9.63 15.69 3.81
N GLY A 386 8.91 14.85 4.58
CA GLY A 386 9.29 13.45 4.83
C GLY A 386 10.52 13.27 5.74
N GLU A 387 11.04 14.37 6.32
CA GLU A 387 12.29 14.38 7.08
C GLU A 387 12.15 13.86 8.52
N LEU A 388 10.95 13.61 9.04
CA LEU A 388 10.79 13.09 10.42
C LEU A 388 10.97 11.58 10.55
N VAL A 389 10.37 10.79 9.65
CA VAL A 389 10.24 9.32 9.78
C VAL A 389 11.61 8.61 9.87
N PRO A 390 12.64 8.95 9.06
CA PRO A 390 13.96 8.32 9.11
C PRO A 390 14.72 8.50 10.43
N TYR A 391 14.21 9.29 11.36
CA TYR A 391 14.87 9.65 12.62
C TYR A 391 14.11 9.19 13.87
N ILE A 392 12.95 8.55 13.70
CA ILE A 392 12.10 8.08 14.81
C ILE A 392 12.83 7.02 15.64
N ARG A 393 13.50 6.03 15.01
CA ARG A 393 14.23 4.97 15.74
C ARG A 393 15.28 5.58 16.65
N GLY A 394 16.22 6.34 16.09
CA GLY A 394 17.33 6.90 16.85
C GLY A 394 16.88 7.88 17.94
N PHE A 395 15.76 8.59 17.73
CA PHE A 395 15.11 9.38 18.78
C PHE A 395 14.55 8.52 19.91
N ALA A 396 13.81 7.46 19.60
CA ALA A 396 13.23 6.54 20.59
C ALA A 396 14.34 5.88 21.43
N GLU A 397 15.36 5.33 20.77
CA GLU A 397 16.53 4.71 21.42
C GLU A 397 17.32 5.72 22.27
N THR A 398 17.54 6.95 21.78
CA THR A 398 18.23 8.01 22.56
C THR A 398 17.45 8.44 23.80
N THR A 399 16.12 8.41 23.74
CA THR A 399 15.25 8.87 24.84
C THR A 399 14.78 7.75 25.76
N GLY A 400 14.96 6.48 25.37
CA GLY A 400 14.53 5.31 26.13
C GLY A 400 13.02 5.07 26.08
N VAL A 401 12.35 5.53 25.01
CA VAL A 401 10.91 5.35 24.77
C VAL A 401 10.72 4.32 23.66
N ASP A 402 9.60 3.58 23.72
CA ASP A 402 9.27 2.62 22.69
C ASP A 402 9.02 3.29 21.32
N ILE A 403 9.48 2.65 20.25
CA ILE A 403 9.41 3.19 18.89
C ILE A 403 7.97 3.37 18.41
N SER A 404 7.05 2.47 18.79
CA SER A 404 5.63 2.55 18.43
C SER A 404 4.99 3.75 19.11
N THR A 405 5.28 3.99 20.39
CA THR A 405 4.79 5.16 21.15
C THR A 405 5.25 6.48 20.52
N VAL A 406 6.51 6.58 20.07
CA VAL A 406 6.96 7.79 19.37
C VAL A 406 6.26 7.93 18.03
N SER A 407 6.15 6.83 17.27
CA SER A 407 5.54 6.81 15.94
C SER A 407 4.09 7.29 15.96
N GLU A 408 3.29 6.80 16.90
CA GLU A 408 1.89 7.19 17.15
C GLU A 408 1.74 8.72 17.20
N TYR A 409 2.43 9.41 18.14
CA TYR A 409 2.36 10.87 18.23
C TYR A 409 2.86 11.61 16.97
N ILE A 410 3.82 11.04 16.22
CA ILE A 410 4.33 11.66 14.99
C ILE A 410 3.33 11.56 13.84
N TYR A 411 2.70 10.40 13.67
CA TYR A 411 1.74 10.13 12.61
C TYR A 411 0.38 10.81 12.87
N ASP A 412 -0.08 10.81 14.12
CA ASP A 412 -1.28 11.54 14.57
C ASP A 412 -1.06 13.06 14.61
N LYS A 413 0.20 13.51 14.47
CA LYS A 413 0.64 14.91 14.53
C LYS A 413 0.42 15.55 15.91
N ASP A 414 0.23 14.76 16.96
CA ASP A 414 0.14 15.20 18.35
C ASP A 414 1.54 15.44 18.96
N TYR A 415 2.25 16.42 18.40
CA TYR A 415 3.58 16.81 18.86
C TYR A 415 3.54 17.42 20.28
N GLU A 416 2.40 17.96 20.72
CA GLU A 416 2.21 18.41 22.09
C GLU A 416 2.12 17.22 23.06
N GLY A 417 1.39 16.16 22.68
CA GLY A 417 1.34 14.86 23.36
C GLY A 417 2.70 14.22 23.51
N LEU A 418 3.48 14.16 22.41
CA LEU A 418 4.86 13.67 22.43
C LEU A 418 5.70 14.41 23.48
N MET A 419 5.61 15.74 23.53
CA MET A 419 6.31 16.52 24.56
C MET A 419 5.77 16.29 25.97
N LYS A 420 4.45 16.12 26.14
CA LYS A 420 3.82 15.83 27.43
C LYS A 420 4.21 14.45 27.97
N HIS A 421 4.45 13.46 27.11
CA HIS A 421 4.87 12.11 27.48
C HIS A 421 6.16 12.08 28.32
N PHE A 422 7.07 13.04 28.09
CA PHE A 422 8.33 13.16 28.83
C PHE A 422 8.24 13.97 30.15
N LEU A 423 7.05 14.41 30.58
CA LEU A 423 6.86 15.47 31.60
C LEU A 423 5.82 15.19 32.71
#